data_AF-A0A7J9LCG4-F1
#
_entry.id   AF-A0A7J9LCG4-F1
#
_cell.length_a   1.000
_cell.length_b   1.000
_cell.length_c   1.000
_cell.angle_alpha   90.00
_cell.angle_beta   90.00
_cell.angle_gamma   90.00
#
_symmetry.space_group_name_H-M   'P 1'
#
loop_
_entity.id
_entity.type
_entity.pdbx_description
1 polymer ?
#
loop_
_entity_poly.entity_id
_entity_poly.type
_entity_poly.pdbx_seq_one_letter_code
_entity_poly.pdbx_strand_id
1 'polypeptide(L)' 'DKYGDVAHLLFVKLDDALLKAMVRFWDPTYRCFTFNEVDMVPTINEYSTFLHYDFRDLLRIYWK' A
#
# COMPACT_ATOMS: atom_id res chain seq x y z
N ASP A 1 19.24 -3.92 1.88
CA ASP A 1 18.31 -2.89 2.38
C ASP A 1 17.52 -2.14 1.30
N LYS A 2 17.25 -2.74 0.13
CA LYS A 2 16.68 -2.03 -1.04
C LYS A 2 15.16 -1.78 -0.98
N TYR A 3 14.45 -2.37 -0.01
CA TYR A 3 12.98 -2.34 0.06
C TYR A 3 12.44 -2.05 1.47
N GLY A 4 13.30 -1.75 2.45
CA GLY A 4 12.88 -1.67 3.85
C GLY A 4 12.42 -3.01 4.42
N ASP A 5 11.62 -2.95 5.48
CA ASP A 5 11.07 -4.12 6.17
C ASP A 5 9.72 -4.57 5.57
N VAL A 6 9.74 -4.93 4.28
CA VAL A 6 8.54 -5.48 3.60
C VAL A 6 8.04 -6.75 4.27
N ALA A 7 8.95 -7.54 4.85
CA ALA A 7 8.60 -8.78 5.53
C ALA A 7 7.66 -8.53 6.72
N HIS A 8 7.76 -7.37 7.37
CA HIS A 8 6.85 -6.96 8.44
C HIS A 8 5.37 -6.92 8.01
N LEU A 9 5.08 -6.66 6.73
CA LEU A 9 3.70 -6.67 6.22
C LEU A 9 3.01 -8.02 6.35
N LEU A 10 3.78 -9.12 6.35
CA LEU A 10 3.24 -10.48 6.54
C LEU A 10 2.75 -10.73 7.96
N PHE A 11 3.19 -9.92 8.93
CA PHE A 11 2.85 -10.04 10.34
C PHE A 11 1.83 -8.99 10.81
N VAL A 12 1.40 -8.10 9.92
CA VAL A 12 0.34 -7.13 10.22
C VAL A 12 -0.94 -7.91 10.51
N LYS A 13 -1.47 -7.73 11.72
CA LYS A 13 -2.77 -8.30 12.09
C LYS A 13 -3.85 -7.62 11.27
N LEU A 14 -4.48 -8.40 10.39
CA LEU A 14 -5.64 -7.96 9.66
C LEU A 14 -6.91 -8.20 10.47
N ASP A 15 -7.83 -7.25 10.44
CA ASP A 15 -9.16 -7.45 11.00
C ASP A 15 -10.03 -8.23 9.98
N ASP A 16 -10.61 -9.35 10.42
CA ASP A 16 -11.41 -10.24 9.56
C ASP A 16 -12.65 -9.55 8.96
N ALA A 17 -13.29 -8.66 9.73
CA ALA A 17 -14.45 -7.92 9.26
C ALA A 17 -14.04 -6.87 8.23
N LEU A 18 -12.91 -6.20 8.46
CA LEU A 18 -12.33 -5.27 7.49
C LEU A 18 -11.97 -5.98 6.19
N LEU A 19 -11.29 -7.13 6.24
CA LEU A 19 -10.92 -7.89 5.05
C LEU A 19 -12.16 -8.32 4.24
N LYS A 20 -13.19 -8.82 4.91
CA LYS A 20 -14.46 -9.19 4.27
C LYS A 20 -15.13 -8.00 3.60
N ALA A 21 -15.06 -6.82 4.20
CA ALA A 21 -15.58 -5.60 3.59
C ALA A 21 -14.76 -5.21 2.35
N MET A 22 -13.41 -5.23 2.45
CA MET A 22 -12.50 -4.85 1.37
C MET A 22 -12.60 -5.76 0.15
N VAL A 23 -12.79 -7.07 0.32
CA VAL A 23 -12.96 -8.03 -0.79
C VAL A 23 -14.06 -7.61 -1.77
N ARG A 24 -15.12 -6.94 -1.29
CA ARG A 24 -16.23 -6.47 -2.15
C ARG A 24 -15.82 -5.37 -3.13
N PHE A 25 -14.69 -4.70 -2.85
CA PHE A 25 -14.15 -3.59 -3.63
C PHE A 25 -12.92 -4.00 -4.44
N TRP A 26 -12.55 -5.29 -4.47
CA TRP A 26 -11.41 -5.75 -5.25
C TRP A 26 -11.72 -5.72 -6.76
N ASP A 27 -10.94 -4.93 -7.50
CA ASP A 27 -10.96 -4.92 -8.96
C ASP A 27 -9.87 -5.85 -9.52
N PRO A 28 -10.22 -6.98 -10.16
CA PRO A 28 -9.24 -7.92 -10.69
C PRO A 28 -8.46 -7.38 -11.90
N THR A 29 -9.01 -6.39 -12.61
CA THR A 29 -8.38 -5.77 -13.78
C THR A 29 -7.18 -4.93 -13.36
N TYR A 30 -7.37 -4.09 -12.35
CA TYR A 30 -6.34 -3.18 -11.84
C TYR A 30 -5.53 -3.76 -10.67
N ARG A 31 -5.98 -4.89 -10.10
CA ARG A 31 -5.35 -5.55 -8.94
C ARG A 31 -5.26 -4.63 -7.72
N CYS A 32 -6.29 -3.82 -7.51
CA CYS A 32 -6.40 -2.88 -6.39
C CYS A 32 -7.83 -2.83 -5.85
N PHE A 33 -8.02 -2.17 -4.71
CA PHE A 33 -9.34 -1.90 -4.15
C PHE A 33 -9.87 -0.56 -4.69
N THR A 34 -11.04 -0.58 -5.32
CA THR A 34 -11.67 0.61 -5.93
C THR A 34 -12.90 1.04 -5.12
N PHE A 35 -12.91 2.30 -4.67
CA PHE A 35 -14.04 2.90 -3.97
C PHE A 35 -14.67 3.98 -4.85
N ASN A 36 -15.53 3.54 -5.77
CA ASN A 36 -16.16 4.40 -6.77
C ASN A 36 -15.11 5.15 -7.61
N GLU A 37 -14.89 6.45 -7.36
CA GLU A 37 -13.90 7.27 -8.08
C GLU A 37 -12.59 7.45 -7.28
N VAL A 38 -12.46 6.79 -6.13
CA VAL A 38 -11.30 6.94 -5.25
C VAL A 38 -10.50 5.63 -5.18
N ASP A 39 -9.24 5.71 -5.57
CA ASP A 39 -8.27 4.62 -5.38
C ASP A 39 -7.79 4.61 -3.93
N MET A 40 -7.87 3.44 -3.29
CA MET A 40 -7.35 3.25 -1.93
C MET A 40 -5.90 2.76 -1.99
N VAL A 41 -5.01 3.59 -2.52
CA VAL A 41 -3.56 3.34 -2.53
C VAL A 41 -2.91 4.24 -1.47
N PRO A 42 -2.07 3.72 -0.57
CA PRO A 42 -1.34 4.54 0.39
C PRO A 42 -0.49 5.60 -0.32
N THR A 43 -0.38 6.77 0.30
CA THR A 43 0.55 7.81 -0.13
C THR A 43 2.00 7.37 0.09
N ILE A 44 2.95 8.03 -0.57
CA ILE A 44 4.39 7.74 -0.42
C ILE A 44 4.85 7.88 1.04
N ASN A 45 4.28 8.82 1.79
CA ASN A 45 4.61 9.01 3.20
C ASN A 45 4.09 7.87 4.09
N GLU A 46 2.90 7.35 3.77
CA GLU A 46 2.35 6.17 4.46
C GLU A 46 3.14 4.91 4.12
N TYR A 47 3.53 4.72 2.86
CA TYR A 47 4.45 3.64 2.47
C TYR A 47 5.80 3.72 3.18
N SER A 48 6.36 4.92 3.32
CA SER A 48 7.60 5.15 4.08
C SER A 48 7.49 4.66 5.52
N THR A 49 6.35 4.94 6.13
CA THR A 49 6.04 4.53 7.50
C THR A 49 5.86 3.03 7.60
N PHE A 50 5.09 2.41 6.69
CA PHE A 50 4.84 0.96 6.72
C PHE A 50 6.08 0.11 6.46
N LEU A 51 6.95 0.56 5.56
CA LEU A 51 8.13 -0.19 5.15
C LEU A 51 9.37 0.19 5.96
N HIS A 52 9.25 1.14 6.89
CA HIS A 52 10.38 1.76 7.59
C HIS A 52 11.48 2.17 6.59
N TYR A 53 11.08 2.78 5.47
CA TYR A 53 11.95 3.07 4.34
C TYR A 53 11.75 4.49 3.84
N ASP A 54 12.83 5.27 3.80
CA ASP A 54 12.77 6.65 3.34
C ASP A 54 12.74 6.76 1.80
N PHE A 55 11.58 7.06 1.25
CA PHE A 55 11.38 7.22 -0.20
C PHE A 55 11.87 8.57 -0.76
N ARG A 56 12.49 9.46 0.03
CA ARG A 56 12.97 10.77 -0.43
C ARG A 56 13.89 10.71 -1.66
N ASP A 57 14.70 9.66 -1.79
CA ASP A 57 15.60 9.48 -2.94
C ASP A 57 14.91 8.91 -4.19
N LEU A 58 13.85 8.12 -4.02
CA LEU A 58 13.07 7.54 -5.15
C LEU A 58 12.19 8.59 -5.81
N LEU A 59 11.63 9.53 -5.04
CA LEU A 59 10.86 10.66 -5.55
C LEU A 59 11.63 11.54 -6.54
N ARG A 60 12.96 11.62 -6.41
CA ARG A 60 13.85 12.31 -7.36
C ARG A 60 13.86 11.67 -8.75
N ILE A 61 13.50 10.39 -8.86
CA ILE A 61 13.50 9.63 -10.12
C ILE A 61 12.16 9.79 -10.85
N TYR A 62 11.06 9.91 -10.13
CA TYR A 62 9.71 10.08 -10.71
C TYR A 62 9.39 11.51 -11.18
N TRP A 63 10.20 12.51 -10.79
CA TRP A 63 10.07 13.90 -11.22
C TRP A 63 10.99 14.25 -12.41
N LYS A 64 11.59 13.25 -13.08
CA LYS A 64 12.48 13.46 -14.22
C LYS A 64 11.83 13.04 -15.54
#